data_AF-A0A349PSV8-F1
#
_entry.id   AF-A0A349PSV8-F1
#
_cell.length_a   1.000
_cell.length_b   1.000
_cell.length_c   1.000
_cell.angle_alpha   90.00
_cell.angle_beta   90.00
_cell.angle_gamma   90.00
#
_symmetry.space_group_name_H-M   'P 1'
#
loop_
_entity.id
_entity.type
_entity.pdbx_description
1 polymer ?
#
loop_
_entity_poly.entity_id
_entity_poly.type
_entity_poly.pdbx_seq_one_letter_code
_entity_poly.pdbx_strand_id
1 'polypeptide(L)'
;MTLGEDFAQEKSWQWEDITVLTARLTLPQTKGESRREKRFDRYYRALADAYFARCEQKLLPDAAKTCRAAMVRSAPWQMTAVTLTYRVSAQTEDAVVFTFEVNDGEGVLRRWEEGWECSAFLPLFKAERGSALAR
;
A
#
# COMPACT_ATOMS: atom_id res chain seq x y z
N MET A 1 19.10 -2.23 -12.16
CA MET A 1 18.55 -2.40 -10.80
C MET A 1 18.23 -3.87 -10.54
N THR A 2 18.55 -4.37 -9.35
CA THR A 2 18.13 -5.69 -8.89
C THR A 2 17.26 -5.53 -7.64
N LEU A 3 16.09 -6.15 -7.64
CA LEU A 3 15.21 -6.19 -6.46
C LEU A 3 15.62 -7.37 -5.57
N GLY A 4 15.57 -7.15 -4.27
CA GLY A 4 15.67 -8.20 -3.27
C GLY A 4 14.30 -8.77 -2.95
N GLU A 5 14.22 -9.51 -1.84
CA GLU A 5 12.94 -9.92 -1.27
C GLU A 5 12.10 -8.69 -0.89
N ASP A 6 10.81 -8.78 -1.18
CA ASP A 6 9.84 -7.72 -0.94
C ASP A 6 9.83 -7.23 0.51
N PHE A 7 9.57 -5.93 0.66
CA PHE A 7 9.24 -5.35 1.94
C PHE A 7 7.76 -5.56 2.23
N ALA A 8 7.45 -6.50 3.13
CA ALA A 8 6.09 -6.81 3.55
C ALA A 8 5.83 -6.36 5.00
N GLN A 9 4.66 -5.77 5.24
CA GLN A 9 4.18 -5.45 6.58
C GLN A 9 2.67 -5.59 6.70
N GLU A 10 2.21 -5.84 7.92
CA GLU A 10 0.80 -5.85 8.30
C GLU A 10 0.62 -5.01 9.57
N LYS A 11 -0.50 -4.26 9.63
CA LYS A 11 -0.93 -3.54 10.83
C LYS A 11 -2.44 -3.70 11.02
N SER A 12 -2.86 -3.94 12.25
CA SER A 12 -4.27 -4.03 12.63
C SER A 12 -4.64 -2.95 13.64
N TRP A 13 -5.90 -2.51 13.61
CA TRP A 13 -6.46 -1.54 14.54
C TRP A 13 -7.73 -2.08 15.17
N GLN A 14 -7.92 -1.71 16.44
CA GLN A 14 -9.04 -2.15 17.26
C GLN A 14 -9.98 -0.99 17.60
N TRP A 15 -11.26 -1.32 17.74
CA TRP A 15 -12.28 -0.48 18.34
C TRP A 15 -13.03 -1.35 19.36
N GLU A 16 -13.08 -0.92 20.63
CA GLU A 16 -13.69 -1.69 21.74
C GLU A 16 -13.20 -3.16 21.78
N ASP A 17 -11.87 -3.36 21.71
CA ASP A 17 -11.20 -4.68 21.68
C ASP A 17 -11.53 -5.58 20.48
N ILE A 18 -12.33 -5.09 19.52
CA ILE A 18 -12.62 -5.77 18.26
C ILE A 18 -11.66 -5.26 17.18
N THR A 19 -10.90 -6.16 16.54
CA THR A 19 -10.10 -5.81 15.37
C THR A 19 -11.01 -5.44 14.21
N VAL A 20 -11.12 -4.15 13.89
CA VAL A 20 -12.03 -3.63 12.86
C VAL A 20 -11.38 -3.41 11.51
N LEU A 21 -10.06 -3.18 11.50
CA LEU A 21 -9.29 -2.89 10.29
C LEU A 21 -7.97 -3.65 10.32
N THR A 22 -7.62 -4.30 9.21
CA THR A 22 -6.26 -4.79 8.95
C THR A 22 -5.77 -4.25 7.61
N ALA A 23 -4.60 -3.63 7.61
CA ALA A 23 -3.92 -3.17 6.41
C ALA A 23 -2.66 -4.00 6.17
N ARG A 24 -2.45 -4.39 4.92
CA ARG A 24 -1.27 -5.14 4.45
C ARG A 24 -0.59 -4.36 3.36
N LEU A 25 0.73 -4.47 3.27
CA LEU A 25 1.49 -3.94 2.15
C LEU A 25 2.59 -4.89 1.73
N THR A 26 2.87 -4.85 0.43
CA THR A 26 4.08 -5.40 -0.18
C THR A 26 4.65 -4.31 -1.08
N LEU A 27 5.93 -3.98 -0.88
CA LEU A 27 6.62 -2.91 -1.60
C LEU A 27 7.99 -3.39 -2.12
N PRO A 28 8.50 -2.81 -3.22
CA PRO A 28 9.81 -3.16 -3.73
C PRO A 28 10.90 -2.74 -2.74
N GLN A 29 11.92 -3.60 -2.62
CA GLN A 29 13.11 -3.30 -1.85
C GLN A 29 14.33 -3.90 -2.55
N THR A 30 15.49 -3.26 -2.39
CA THR A 30 16.76 -3.75 -2.92
C THR A 30 17.55 -4.54 -1.89
N LYS A 31 17.46 -4.16 -0.60
CA LYS A 31 18.32 -4.65 0.49
C LYS A 31 19.82 -4.45 0.21
N GLY A 32 20.17 -3.55 -0.71
CA GLY A 32 21.54 -3.27 -1.09
C GLY A 32 22.24 -2.30 -0.14
N GLU A 33 23.56 -2.39 -0.07
CA GLU A 33 24.37 -1.62 0.88
C GLU A 33 24.77 -0.23 0.35
N SER A 34 24.64 0.00 -0.96
CA SER A 34 25.04 1.28 -1.56
C SER A 34 24.12 2.43 -1.14
N ARG A 35 24.64 3.65 -1.15
CA ARG A 35 23.88 4.86 -0.78
C ARG A 35 22.61 5.04 -1.63
N ARG A 36 22.67 4.69 -2.92
CA ARG A 36 21.57 4.79 -3.89
C ARG A 36 20.46 3.77 -3.59
N GLU A 37 20.83 2.53 -3.28
CA GLU A 37 19.91 1.47 -2.86
C GLU A 37 19.23 1.81 -1.53
N LYS A 38 20.01 2.25 -0.54
CA LYS A 38 19.47 2.71 0.75
C LYS A 38 18.51 3.90 0.60
N ARG A 39 18.68 4.75 -0.41
CA ARG A 39 17.74 5.84 -0.71
C ARG A 39 16.42 5.30 -1.26
N PHE A 40 16.49 4.35 -2.20
CA PHE A 40 15.31 3.65 -2.73
C PHE A 40 14.54 2.93 -1.62
N ASP A 41 15.22 2.14 -0.80
CA ASP A 41 14.61 1.41 0.32
C ASP A 41 13.95 2.35 1.34
N ARG A 42 14.61 3.49 1.65
CA ARG A 42 14.05 4.50 2.55
C ARG A 42 12.81 5.16 1.98
N TYR A 43 12.75 5.39 0.67
CA TYR A 43 11.57 5.94 0.02
C TYR A 43 10.35 5.02 0.22
N TYR A 44 10.50 3.71 -0.01
CA TYR A 44 9.39 2.77 0.17
C TYR A 44 9.03 2.51 1.63
N ARG A 45 9.98 2.63 2.57
CA ARG A 45 9.66 2.66 4.00
C ARG A 45 8.80 3.86 4.38
N ALA A 46 9.15 5.06 3.89
CA ALA A 46 8.33 6.25 4.12
C ALA A 46 6.94 6.14 3.48
N LEU A 47 6.82 5.48 2.32
CA LEU A 47 5.53 5.17 1.70
C LEU A 47 4.70 4.21 2.57
N ALA A 48 5.31 3.19 3.16
CA ALA A 48 4.64 2.26 4.07
C ALA A 48 4.09 2.98 5.31
N ASP A 49 4.89 3.84 5.94
CA ASP A 49 4.47 4.64 7.09
C ASP A 49 3.28 5.54 6.72
N ALA A 50 3.36 6.22 5.58
CA ALA A 50 2.28 7.07 5.07
C ALA A 50 1.00 6.29 4.73
N TYR A 51 1.14 5.08 4.20
CA TYR A 51 0.01 4.19 3.90
C TYR A 51 -0.74 3.80 5.17
N PHE A 52 -0.03 3.31 6.19
CA PHE A 52 -0.66 2.94 7.46
C PHE A 52 -1.27 4.15 8.18
N ALA A 53 -0.59 5.30 8.19
CA ALA A 53 -1.15 6.53 8.74
C ALA A 53 -2.46 6.94 8.03
N ARG A 54 -2.53 6.76 6.71
CA ARG A 54 -3.75 7.03 5.94
C ARG A 54 -4.87 6.04 6.26
N CYS A 55 -4.57 4.74 6.36
CA CYS A 55 -5.55 3.72 6.77
C CYS A 55 -6.15 4.06 8.13
N GLU A 56 -5.32 4.42 9.10
CA GLU A 56 -5.74 4.82 10.45
C GLU A 56 -6.60 6.09 10.42
N GLN A 57 -6.22 7.11 9.65
CA GLN A 57 -6.95 8.38 9.61
C GLN A 57 -8.27 8.31 8.83
N LYS A 58 -8.36 7.44 7.81
CA LYS A 58 -9.47 7.47 6.85
C LYS A 58 -10.36 6.23 6.88
N LEU A 59 -9.82 5.05 7.18
CA LEU A 59 -10.56 3.80 7.10
C LEU A 59 -11.00 3.29 8.48
N LEU A 60 -10.19 3.52 9.51
CA LEU A 60 -10.52 3.08 10.88
C LEU A 60 -11.85 3.65 11.39
N PRO A 61 -12.18 4.95 11.22
CA PRO A 61 -13.46 5.47 11.70
C PRO A 61 -14.67 4.81 11.03
N ASP A 62 -14.58 4.54 9.72
CA ASP A 62 -15.64 3.90 8.97
C ASP A 62 -15.76 2.41 9.33
N ALA A 63 -14.64 1.70 9.50
CA ALA A 63 -14.61 0.32 9.95
C ALA A 63 -15.24 0.14 11.35
N ALA A 64 -14.94 1.05 12.28
CA ALA A 64 -15.56 1.07 13.60
C ALA A 64 -17.08 1.34 13.50
N LYS A 65 -17.50 2.27 12.64
CA LYS A 65 -18.91 2.59 12.42
C LYS A 65 -19.70 1.40 11.85
N THR A 66 -19.15 0.67 10.87
CA THR A 66 -19.82 -0.51 10.30
C THR A 66 -19.92 -1.65 11.33
N CYS A 67 -18.85 -1.86 12.12
CA CYS A 67 -18.84 -2.83 13.22
C CYS A 67 -19.94 -2.51 14.24
N ARG A 68 -19.96 -1.28 14.76
CA ARG A 68 -20.98 -0.81 15.71
C ARG A 68 -22.40 -1.00 15.17
N ALA A 69 -22.63 -0.62 13.91
CA ALA A 69 -23.96 -0.73 13.31
C ALA A 69 -24.43 -2.18 13.18
N ALA A 70 -23.53 -3.11 12.87
CA ALA A 70 -23.84 -4.53 12.81
C ALA A 70 -24.12 -5.10 14.21
N MET A 71 -23.34 -4.71 15.22
CA MET A 71 -23.56 -5.12 16.61
C MET A 71 -24.93 -4.69 17.14
N VAL A 72 -25.32 -3.42 16.90
CA VAL A 72 -26.65 -2.89 17.27
C VAL A 72 -27.78 -3.71 16.65
N ARG A 73 -27.57 -4.22 15.43
CA ARG A 73 -28.55 -5.01 14.69
C ARG A 73 -28.43 -6.52 14.95
N SER A 74 -27.46 -6.94 15.77
CA SER A 74 -27.08 -8.35 15.95
C SER A 74 -26.88 -9.09 14.62
N ALA A 75 -26.31 -8.39 13.63
CA ALA A 75 -26.08 -8.92 12.29
C ALA A 75 -24.62 -9.40 12.13
N PRO A 76 -24.35 -10.34 11.21
CA PRO A 76 -22.98 -10.68 10.82
C PRO A 76 -22.22 -9.43 10.36
N TRP A 77 -20.95 -9.37 10.71
CA TRP A 77 -20.03 -8.31 10.31
C TRP A 77 -18.72 -8.91 9.83
N GLN A 78 -18.09 -8.24 8.87
CA GLN A 78 -16.80 -8.62 8.32
C GLN A 78 -15.80 -7.50 8.58
N MET A 79 -14.61 -7.88 9.03
CA MET A 79 -13.49 -6.96 9.24
C MET A 79 -13.08 -6.32 7.91
N THR A 80 -12.85 -5.00 7.93
CA THR A 80 -12.28 -4.31 6.77
C THR A 80 -10.83 -4.73 6.58
N ALA A 81 -10.50 -5.23 5.39
CA ALA A 81 -9.13 -5.59 5.02
C ALA A 81 -8.70 -4.76 3.81
N VAL A 82 -7.57 -4.07 3.89
CA VAL A 82 -6.99 -3.35 2.74
C VAL A 82 -5.58 -3.83 2.46
N THR A 83 -5.24 -3.95 1.18
CA THR A 83 -3.93 -4.44 0.73
C THR A 83 -3.35 -3.49 -0.30
N LEU A 84 -2.14 -2.99 -0.04
CA LEU A 84 -1.30 -2.33 -1.03
C LEU A 84 -0.33 -3.35 -1.64
N THR A 85 -0.42 -3.60 -2.93
CA THR A 85 0.54 -4.43 -3.66
C THR A 85 1.22 -3.65 -4.76
N TYR A 86 2.31 -4.22 -5.27
CA TYR A 86 2.99 -3.70 -6.44
C TYR A 86 3.31 -4.83 -7.42
N ARG A 87 3.54 -4.47 -8.68
CA ARG A 87 4.12 -5.34 -9.69
C ARG A 87 5.07 -4.56 -10.58
N VAL A 88 6.08 -5.22 -11.12
CA VAL A 88 6.89 -4.66 -12.22
C VAL A 88 6.05 -4.68 -13.49
N SER A 89 5.69 -3.52 -14.02
CA SER A 89 4.87 -3.42 -15.25
C SER A 89 5.71 -3.26 -16.51
N ALA A 90 6.92 -2.71 -16.39
CA ALA A 90 7.91 -2.65 -17.46
C ALA A 90 9.32 -2.63 -16.88
N GLN A 91 10.28 -3.23 -17.57
CA GLN A 91 11.69 -3.18 -17.21
C GLN A 91 12.58 -3.20 -18.46
N THR A 92 13.49 -2.25 -18.52
CA THR A 92 14.58 -2.15 -19.49
C THR A 92 15.92 -2.13 -18.75
N GLU A 93 17.03 -2.03 -19.49
CA GLU A 93 18.35 -1.84 -18.90
C GLU A 93 18.43 -0.55 -18.06
N ASP A 94 17.83 0.54 -18.58
CA ASP A 94 17.91 1.88 -17.99
C ASP A 94 16.80 2.20 -16.99
N ALA A 95 15.64 1.54 -17.08
CA ALA A 95 14.49 1.92 -16.27
C ALA A 95 13.63 0.74 -15.83
N VAL A 96 12.98 0.90 -14.68
CA VAL A 96 11.91 0.04 -14.19
C VAL A 96 10.65 0.86 -13.96
N VAL A 97 9.49 0.28 -14.22
CA VAL A 97 8.19 0.86 -13.86
C VAL A 97 7.46 -0.11 -12.94
N PHE A 98 7.03 0.42 -11.79
CA PHE A 98 6.16 -0.27 -10.86
C PHE A 98 4.74 0.21 -11.03
N THR A 99 3.78 -0.71 -11.03
CA THR A 99 2.36 -0.40 -10.81
C THR A 99 2.00 -0.79 -9.39
N PHE A 100 1.38 0.14 -8.67
CA PHE A 100 0.87 -0.06 -7.31
C PHE A 100 -0.65 -0.05 -7.31
N GLU A 101 -1.24 -0.90 -6.48
CA GLU A 101 -2.68 -0.99 -6.31
C GLU A 101 -3.04 -1.13 -4.83
N VAL A 102 -4.00 -0.33 -4.38
CA VAL A 102 -4.66 -0.50 -3.09
C VAL A 102 -6.03 -1.12 -3.35
N ASN A 103 -6.29 -2.27 -2.75
CA ASN A 103 -7.54 -3.01 -2.86
C ASN A 103 -8.16 -3.25 -1.47
N ASP A 104 -9.47 -3.31 -1.37
CA ASP A 104 -10.21 -3.61 -0.12
C ASP A 104 -10.90 -4.99 -0.13
N GLY A 105 -10.57 -5.82 -1.11
CA GLY A 105 -11.20 -7.13 -1.33
C GLY A 105 -12.45 -7.08 -2.20
N GLU A 106 -13.11 -5.93 -2.32
CA GLU A 106 -14.25 -5.71 -3.23
C GLU A 106 -13.84 -4.99 -4.51
N GLY A 107 -12.84 -4.11 -4.45
CA GLY A 107 -12.33 -3.40 -5.62
C GLY A 107 -11.02 -2.65 -5.43
N VAL A 108 -10.56 -2.03 -6.54
CA VAL A 108 -9.36 -1.18 -6.57
C VAL A 108 -9.73 0.22 -6.08
N LEU A 109 -9.25 0.58 -4.89
CA LEU A 109 -9.40 1.91 -4.29
C LEU A 109 -8.49 2.95 -4.94
N ARG A 110 -7.27 2.54 -5.30
CA ARG A 110 -6.28 3.43 -5.92
C ARG A 110 -5.29 2.63 -6.75
N ARG A 111 -4.90 3.20 -7.90
CA ARG A 111 -3.82 2.68 -8.73
C ARG A 111 -2.89 3.81 -9.16
N TRP A 112 -1.59 3.57 -9.11
CA TRP A 112 -0.60 4.51 -9.64
C TRP A 112 0.64 3.78 -10.15
N GLU A 113 1.45 4.48 -10.94
CA GLU A 113 2.71 3.99 -11.45
C GLU A 113 3.87 4.87 -10.96
N GLU A 114 5.03 4.25 -10.74
CA GLU A 114 6.27 4.94 -10.44
C GLU A 114 7.41 4.38 -11.30
N GLY A 115 8.12 5.27 -11.98
CA GLY A 115 9.29 4.92 -12.78
C GLY A 115 10.59 5.24 -12.03
N TRP A 116 11.58 4.36 -12.15
CA TRP A 116 12.90 4.55 -11.57
C TRP A 116 13.99 4.26 -12.60
N GLU A 117 15.04 5.08 -12.58
CA GLU A 117 16.25 4.81 -13.36
C GLU A 117 17.10 3.75 -12.64
N CYS A 118 17.54 2.75 -13.40
CA CYS A 118 18.07 1.48 -12.91
C CYS A 118 19.46 1.56 -12.27
N SER A 119 20.30 2.51 -12.69
CA SER A 119 21.69 2.62 -12.27
C SER A 119 21.86 3.54 -11.07
N ALA A 120 21.26 4.71 -11.10
CA ALA A 120 21.35 5.75 -10.08
C ALA A 120 20.22 5.66 -9.05
N PHE A 121 19.16 4.87 -9.28
CA PHE A 121 17.99 4.79 -8.40
C PHE A 121 17.37 6.17 -8.19
N LEU A 122 17.17 6.88 -9.29
CA LEU A 122 16.53 8.19 -9.31
C LEU A 122 15.08 8.03 -9.78
N PRO A 123 14.13 8.72 -9.15
CA PRO A 123 12.76 8.72 -9.62
C PRO A 123 12.69 9.37 -11.01
N LEU A 124 12.04 8.69 -11.95
CA LEU A 124 11.78 9.21 -13.30
C LEU A 124 10.41 9.90 -13.34
N PHE A 125 9.39 9.27 -12.78
CA PHE A 125 8.04 9.82 -12.70
C PHE A 125 7.21 9.12 -11.61
N LYS A 126 6.11 9.78 -11.23
CA LYS A 126 4.99 9.19 -10.49
C LYS A 126 3.69 9.66 -11.14
N ALA A 127 2.84 8.74 -11.55
CA ALA A 127 1.60 9.04 -12.26
C ALA A 127 0.44 8.24 -11.68
N GLU A 128 -0.63 8.91 -11.28
CA GLU A 128 -1.86 8.21 -10.94
C GLU A 128 -2.57 7.76 -12.22
N ARG A 129 -2.91 6.47 -12.29
CA ARG A 129 -3.81 5.97 -13.32
C ARG A 129 -5.14 5.69 -12.64
N GLY A 130 -6.11 6.56 -12.89
CA GLY A 130 -7.39 6.53 -12.19
C GLY A 130 -8.06 5.16 -12.22
N SER A 131 -8.46 4.67 -11.04
CA SER A 131 -9.77 4.05 -10.89
C SER A 131 -10.70 5.19 -10.52
N ALA A 132 -11.65 5.50 -11.40
CA ALA A 132 -12.72 6.43 -11.06
C ALA A 132 -13.59 5.78 -9.99
N LEU A 133 -13.26 6.00 -8.71
CA LEU A 133 -14.30 6.08 -7.69
C LEU A 133 -14.93 7.47 -7.82
N ALA A 134 -15.71 7.61 -8.88
CA ALA A 134 -16.76 8.61 -8.94
C ALA A 134 -17.84 8.18 -7.93
N ARG A 135 -17.99 9.03 -6.91
CA ARG A 135 -19.10 9.13 -5.93
C ARG A 135 -19.03 8.24 -4.71
#